data_AF-A0ABD2SNF4-F1
#
_entry.id   AF-A0ABD2SNF4-F1
#
_cell.length_a   1.000
_cell.length_b   1.000
_cell.length_c   1.000
_cell.angle_alpha   90.00
_cell.angle_beta   90.00
_cell.angle_gamma   90.00
#
_symmetry.space_group_name_H-M   'P 1'
#
loop_
_entity.id
_entity.type
_entity.pdbx_description
1 polymer ?
#
loop_
_entity_poly.entity_id
_entity_poly.type
_entity_poly.pdbx_seq_one_letter_code
_entity_poly.pdbx_strand_id
1 'polypeptide(L)'
;MLLNNGSLNIILATLFMTCNCRNQCFLLNLISSSEGGKTTNISSSMMKIFQRGLLSQRDDREPPRLTESGFQFLLMDTIAQLWYIIREYITNAEERGVDSADLIAFLLELSFHVTGKAYNTNTITDLQRSIIKDLSDLGLVKLQQGRKESWFIPTKLATNLSISLADTTSRKQGFIVIETNFRLYAYSTSKLHCEILRLFARVEYQLPNLIVGAINKESLYKAFQNGITSEQIVSFLQQNAHPRVAERIPSVPENVTDQIRLWESDLNRVEMTPAHFYDEFPSKDVFEAACDFAREYGGLLWEDSKRMRLVVKADILTEMKEFLRRQKQ
;
A
#
# COMPACT_ATOMS: atom_id res chain seq x y z
N MET A 1 -22.74 -5.07 -37.81
CA MET A 1 -22.34 -6.50 -37.77
C MET A 1 -22.54 -6.99 -36.34
N LEU A 2 -23.59 -7.78 -36.11
CA LEU A 2 -23.86 -8.44 -34.83
C LEU A 2 -22.82 -9.55 -34.66
N LEU A 3 -21.84 -9.36 -33.77
CA LEU A 3 -20.92 -10.42 -33.39
C LEU A 3 -21.72 -11.49 -32.64
N ASN A 4 -21.72 -12.72 -33.14
CA ASN A 4 -22.34 -13.88 -32.49
C ASN A 4 -21.93 -13.97 -31.01
N ASN A 5 -22.88 -14.34 -30.13
CA ASN A 5 -22.66 -14.45 -28.68
C ASN A 5 -21.43 -15.31 -28.30
N GLY A 6 -21.07 -16.31 -29.11
CA GLY A 6 -19.84 -17.11 -28.94
C GLY A 6 -18.55 -16.31 -29.17
N SER A 7 -18.51 -15.45 -30.19
CA SER A 7 -17.37 -14.56 -30.48
C SER A 7 -17.21 -13.49 -29.42
N LEU A 8 -18.34 -12.96 -28.89
CA LEU A 8 -18.32 -11.96 -27.81
C LEU A 8 -17.74 -12.54 -26.53
N ASN A 9 -18.09 -13.79 -26.16
CA ASN A 9 -17.54 -14.46 -24.98
C ASN A 9 -16.04 -14.74 -25.09
N ILE A 10 -15.55 -15.13 -26.28
CA ILE A 10 -14.11 -15.33 -26.53
C ILE A 10 -13.36 -13.99 -26.46
N ILE A 11 -13.93 -12.93 -27.03
CA ILE A 11 -13.37 -11.57 -26.97
C ILE A 11 -13.33 -11.07 -25.52
N LEU A 12 -14.41 -11.24 -24.76
CA LEU A 12 -14.50 -10.88 -23.34
C LEU A 12 -13.52 -11.68 -22.47
N ALA A 13 -13.35 -12.98 -22.71
CA ALA A 13 -12.37 -13.82 -22.02
C ALA A 13 -10.93 -13.40 -22.35
N THR A 14 -10.66 -13.09 -23.62
CA THR A 14 -9.35 -12.61 -24.07
C THR A 14 -9.04 -11.22 -23.49
N LEU A 15 -10.02 -10.32 -23.47
CA LEU A 15 -9.94 -9.00 -22.84
C LEU A 15 -9.65 -9.12 -21.33
N PHE A 16 -10.38 -10.00 -20.63
CA PHE A 16 -10.20 -10.25 -19.20
C PHE A 16 -8.81 -10.80 -18.88
N MET A 17 -8.34 -11.81 -19.64
CA MET A 17 -7.00 -12.37 -19.48
C MET A 17 -5.90 -11.35 -19.78
N THR A 18 -6.03 -10.58 -20.87
CA THR A 18 -5.03 -9.57 -21.26
C THR A 18 -4.93 -8.46 -20.22
N CYS A 19 -6.06 -8.04 -19.65
CA CYS A 19 -6.16 -7.00 -18.63
C CYS A 19 -5.55 -7.45 -17.29
N ASN A 20 -5.92 -8.65 -16.80
CA ASN A 20 -5.34 -9.21 -15.59
C ASN A 20 -3.83 -9.43 -15.75
N CYS A 21 -3.37 -9.91 -16.91
CA CYS A 21 -1.94 -10.02 -17.18
C CYS A 21 -1.24 -8.66 -17.16
N ARG A 22 -1.83 -7.59 -17.71
CA ARG A 22 -1.23 -6.25 -17.69
C ARG A 22 -1.13 -5.69 -16.27
N ASN A 23 -2.20 -5.78 -15.48
CA ASN A 23 -2.18 -5.35 -14.08
C ASN A 23 -1.17 -6.17 -13.26
N GLN A 24 -1.14 -7.49 -13.47
CA GLN A 24 -0.18 -8.37 -12.80
C GLN A 24 1.27 -8.09 -13.22
N CYS A 25 1.53 -7.84 -14.51
CA CYS A 25 2.84 -7.42 -15.00
C CYS A 25 3.25 -6.05 -14.41
N PHE A 26 2.31 -5.14 -14.25
CA PHE A 26 2.54 -3.85 -13.62
C PHE A 26 2.94 -4.01 -12.14
N LEU A 27 2.20 -4.80 -11.36
CA LEU A 27 2.52 -5.06 -9.95
C LEU A 27 3.83 -5.84 -9.79
N LEU A 28 4.10 -6.81 -10.68
CA LEU A 28 5.39 -7.51 -10.74
C LEU A 28 6.53 -6.54 -11.04
N ASN A 29 6.31 -5.55 -11.92
CA ASN A 29 7.29 -4.52 -12.22
C ASN A 29 7.58 -3.63 -11.01
N LEU A 30 6.56 -3.27 -10.20
CA LEU A 30 6.77 -2.52 -8.96
C LEU A 30 7.65 -3.30 -7.98
N ILE A 31 7.43 -4.62 -7.85
CA ILE A 31 8.24 -5.48 -6.98
C ILE A 31 9.65 -5.66 -7.57
N SER A 32 9.79 -5.94 -8.86
CA SER A 32 11.10 -6.17 -9.50
C SER A 32 11.94 -4.89 -9.63
N SER A 33 11.31 -3.71 -9.65
CA SER A 33 12.04 -2.43 -9.63
C SER A 33 12.78 -2.22 -8.31
N SER A 34 12.31 -2.83 -7.21
CA SER A 34 13.04 -2.88 -5.95
C SER A 34 14.25 -3.82 -5.95
N GLU A 35 14.28 -4.78 -6.89
CA GLU A 35 15.36 -5.78 -7.04
C GLU A 35 16.24 -5.56 -8.28
N GLY A 36 16.14 -4.40 -8.95
CA GLY A 36 17.01 -4.03 -10.08
C GLY A 36 16.65 -4.64 -11.44
N GLY A 37 15.40 -5.10 -11.62
CA GLY A 37 14.88 -5.64 -12.88
C GLY A 37 14.58 -4.58 -13.95
N LYS A 38 14.66 -4.96 -15.24
CA LYS A 38 14.36 -4.09 -16.39
C LYS A 38 12.92 -3.55 -16.35
N THR A 39 12.77 -2.23 -16.40
CA THR A 39 11.47 -1.55 -16.52
C THR A 39 10.90 -1.72 -17.94
N THR A 40 9.66 -2.19 -18.07
CA THR A 40 8.97 -2.26 -19.37
C THR A 40 7.84 -1.22 -19.44
N ASN A 41 7.79 -0.48 -20.56
CA ASN A 41 6.64 0.18 -21.20
C ASN A 41 5.51 0.73 -20.29
N ILE A 42 5.83 1.46 -19.22
CA ILE A 42 4.86 2.31 -18.53
C ILE A 42 5.08 3.74 -19.02
N SER A 43 3.99 4.44 -19.37
CA SER A 43 3.99 5.87 -19.68
C SER A 43 4.79 6.66 -18.63
N SER A 44 5.63 7.60 -19.07
CA SER A 44 6.42 8.46 -18.15
C SER A 44 5.53 9.27 -17.21
N SER A 45 4.30 9.60 -17.63
CA SER A 45 3.29 10.25 -16.81
C SER A 45 2.80 9.35 -15.68
N MET A 46 2.57 8.07 -15.97
CA MET A 46 2.19 7.05 -14.97
C MET A 46 3.33 6.81 -13.97
N MET A 47 4.56 6.68 -14.45
CA MET A 47 5.71 6.43 -13.58
C MET A 47 5.93 7.54 -12.54
N LYS A 48 5.70 8.81 -12.91
CA LYS A 48 5.78 9.94 -11.97
C LYS A 48 4.78 9.86 -10.82
N ILE A 49 3.57 9.34 -11.07
CA ILE A 49 2.56 9.15 -10.03
C ILE A 49 3.04 8.12 -9.02
N PHE A 50 3.65 7.03 -9.50
CA PHE A 50 4.16 5.96 -8.65
C PHE A 50 5.42 6.34 -7.88
N GLN A 51 6.29 7.18 -8.45
CA GLN A 51 7.49 7.70 -7.79
C GLN A 51 7.21 8.67 -6.64
N ARG A 52 6.04 9.32 -6.60
CA ARG A 52 5.70 10.26 -5.52
C ARG A 52 5.03 9.61 -4.30
N GLY A 53 4.53 8.38 -4.43
CA GLY A 53 3.75 7.74 -3.37
C GLY A 53 4.10 6.29 -3.08
N LEU A 54 4.47 5.48 -4.07
CA LEU A 54 4.68 4.03 -3.92
C LEU A 54 6.15 3.60 -3.94
N LEU A 55 7.01 4.41 -4.53
CA LEU A 55 8.44 4.14 -4.67
C LEU A 55 9.25 5.30 -4.08
N SER A 56 10.19 4.99 -3.19
CA SER A 56 11.21 5.92 -2.73
C SER A 56 12.49 5.68 -3.51
N GLN A 57 13.00 6.73 -4.13
CA GLN A 57 14.33 6.77 -4.71
C GLN A 57 15.15 7.78 -3.91
N ARG A 58 16.00 7.28 -3.01
CA ARG A 58 16.87 8.13 -2.16
C ARG A 58 18.06 8.71 -2.94
N ASP A 59 18.48 8.03 -4.01
CA ASP A 59 19.55 8.44 -4.93
C ASP A 59 19.25 7.93 -6.35
N ASP A 60 19.61 8.69 -7.38
CA ASP A 60 19.44 8.30 -8.80
C ASP A 60 20.18 7.01 -9.19
N ARG A 61 21.14 6.58 -8.38
CA ARG A 61 21.96 5.37 -8.58
C ARG A 61 21.41 4.12 -7.88
N GLU A 62 20.54 4.29 -6.88
CA GLU A 62 19.90 3.15 -6.21
C GLU A 62 18.62 2.74 -6.93
N PRO A 63 18.32 1.43 -7.01
CA PRO A 63 17.03 0.98 -7.51
C PRO A 63 15.90 1.55 -6.63
N PRO A 64 14.78 1.99 -7.23
CA PRO A 64 13.66 2.53 -6.47
C PRO A 64 13.11 1.48 -5.52
N ARG A 65 13.08 1.78 -4.22
CA ARG A 65 12.56 0.86 -3.19
C ARG A 65 11.09 1.17 -2.94
N LEU A 66 10.30 0.16 -2.61
CA LEU A 66 8.92 0.36 -2.21
C LEU A 66 8.85 1.15 -0.90
N THR A 67 7.96 2.14 -0.84
CA THR A 67 7.61 2.85 0.40
C THR A 67 6.64 2.01 1.23
N GLU A 68 6.39 2.38 2.49
CA GLU A 68 5.35 1.76 3.32
C GLU A 68 3.98 1.78 2.63
N SER A 69 3.61 2.91 2.01
CA SER A 69 2.41 3.02 1.16
C SER A 69 2.50 2.16 -0.11
N GLY A 70 3.69 2.01 -0.69
CA GLY A 70 4.01 1.06 -1.77
C GLY A 70 3.66 -0.39 -1.41
N PHE A 71 4.05 -0.81 -0.23
CA PHE A 71 3.74 -2.15 0.28
C PHE A 71 2.28 -2.32 0.63
N GLN A 72 1.67 -1.35 1.32
CA GLN A 72 0.24 -1.37 1.59
C GLN A 72 -0.55 -1.51 0.30
N PHE A 73 -0.18 -0.74 -0.72
CA PHE A 73 -0.77 -0.84 -2.05
C PHE A 73 -0.66 -2.25 -2.65
N LEU A 74 0.50 -2.91 -2.58
CA LEU A 74 0.67 -4.28 -3.10
C LEU A 74 -0.21 -5.31 -2.37
N LEU A 75 -0.49 -5.10 -1.08
CA LEU A 75 -1.29 -5.99 -0.25
C LEU A 75 -2.80 -5.74 -0.36
N MET A 76 -3.21 -4.59 -0.91
CA MET A 76 -4.62 -4.26 -1.14
C MET A 76 -5.27 -5.16 -2.19
N ASP A 77 -6.60 -5.26 -2.16
CA ASP A 77 -7.35 -5.92 -3.21
C ASP A 77 -7.26 -5.13 -4.53
N THR A 78 -7.52 -5.80 -5.66
CA THR A 78 -7.37 -5.19 -6.99
C THR A 78 -8.23 -3.94 -7.18
N ILE A 79 -9.38 -3.85 -6.51
CA ILE A 79 -10.24 -2.69 -6.67
C ILE A 79 -9.76 -1.54 -5.81
N ALA A 80 -9.34 -1.77 -4.56
CA ALA A 80 -8.74 -0.70 -3.78
C ALA A 80 -7.39 -0.22 -4.37
N GLN A 81 -6.59 -1.13 -4.96
CA GLN A 81 -5.41 -0.75 -5.76
C GLN A 81 -5.81 0.17 -6.91
N LEU A 82 -6.85 -0.20 -7.66
CA LEU A 82 -7.31 0.61 -8.79
C LEU A 82 -7.78 2.01 -8.35
N TRP A 83 -8.53 2.08 -7.25
CA TRP A 83 -8.97 3.35 -6.67
C TRP A 83 -7.83 4.21 -6.17
N TYR A 84 -6.82 3.60 -5.53
CA TYR A 84 -5.62 4.31 -5.13
C TYR A 84 -4.93 4.94 -6.36
N ILE A 85 -4.74 4.18 -7.43
CA ILE A 85 -4.16 4.69 -8.68
C ILE A 85 -4.98 5.84 -9.24
N ILE A 86 -6.32 5.70 -9.30
CA ILE A 86 -7.19 6.72 -9.87
C ILE A 86 -7.23 7.98 -9.01
N ARG A 87 -7.24 7.85 -7.69
CA ARG A 87 -7.15 8.98 -6.76
C ARG A 87 -5.87 9.76 -7.01
N GLU A 88 -4.72 9.08 -7.02
CA GLU A 88 -3.44 9.74 -7.30
C GLU A 88 -3.37 10.31 -8.72
N TYR A 89 -4.01 9.67 -9.69
CA TYR A 89 -4.14 10.19 -11.05
C TYR A 89 -4.94 11.49 -11.12
N ILE A 90 -6.02 11.60 -10.35
CA ILE A 90 -6.86 12.80 -10.25
C ILE A 90 -6.12 13.91 -9.51
N THR A 91 -5.48 13.60 -8.37
CA THR A 91 -4.67 14.58 -7.64
C THR A 91 -3.53 15.14 -8.50
N ASN A 92 -2.96 14.31 -9.39
CA ASN A 92 -1.93 14.74 -10.34
C ASN A 92 -2.49 15.29 -11.68
N ALA A 93 -3.81 15.57 -11.77
CA ALA A 93 -4.39 16.18 -12.97
C ALA A 93 -4.03 17.67 -13.07
N GLU A 94 -3.94 18.36 -11.93
CA GLU A 94 -3.66 19.80 -11.86
C GLU A 94 -2.25 20.13 -12.39
N GLU A 95 -1.23 19.32 -12.06
CA GLU A 95 0.13 19.51 -12.60
C GLU A 95 0.21 19.31 -14.13
N ARG A 96 -0.78 18.62 -14.71
CA ARG A 96 -0.88 18.38 -16.15
C ARG A 96 -1.77 19.41 -16.86
N GLY A 97 -2.31 20.39 -16.13
CA GLY A 97 -3.23 21.39 -16.66
C GLY A 97 -4.58 20.81 -17.06
N VAL A 98 -4.98 19.69 -16.46
CA VAL A 98 -6.28 19.03 -16.70
C VAL A 98 -7.21 19.37 -15.55
N ASP A 99 -8.43 19.83 -15.87
CA ASP A 99 -9.44 20.03 -14.84
C ASP A 99 -9.85 18.69 -14.21
N SER A 100 -9.79 18.63 -12.88
CA SER A 100 -10.13 17.43 -12.12
C SER A 100 -11.61 17.07 -12.30
N ALA A 101 -12.49 18.06 -12.47
CA ALA A 101 -13.92 17.84 -12.70
C ALA A 101 -14.17 17.14 -14.05
N ASP A 102 -13.53 17.61 -15.12
CA ASP A 102 -13.63 17.00 -16.46
C ASP A 102 -13.08 15.56 -16.48
N LEU A 103 -11.98 15.32 -15.75
CA LEU A 103 -11.41 13.98 -15.61
C LEU A 103 -12.37 13.02 -14.87
N ILE A 104 -12.95 13.47 -13.76
CA ILE A 104 -13.92 12.67 -12.99
C ILE A 104 -15.17 12.41 -13.83
N ALA A 105 -15.69 13.41 -14.52
CA ALA A 105 -16.84 13.27 -15.42
C ALA A 105 -16.58 12.20 -16.49
N PHE A 106 -15.39 12.21 -17.09
CA PHE A 106 -15.00 11.22 -18.09
C PHE A 106 -14.81 9.80 -17.51
N LEU A 107 -14.25 9.67 -16.31
CA LEU A 107 -14.14 8.37 -15.62
C LEU A 107 -15.52 7.77 -15.30
N LEU A 108 -16.47 8.61 -14.90
CA LEU A 108 -17.87 8.22 -14.70
C LEU A 108 -18.55 7.88 -16.03
N GLU A 109 -18.33 8.66 -17.08
CA GLU A 109 -18.84 8.34 -18.42
C GLU A 109 -18.35 6.95 -18.87
N LEU A 110 -17.07 6.66 -18.68
CA LEU A 110 -16.44 5.38 -19.02
C LEU A 110 -17.05 4.19 -18.25
N SER A 111 -17.52 4.39 -17.02
CA SER A 111 -18.12 3.31 -16.23
C SER A 111 -19.51 2.90 -16.75
N PHE A 112 -20.25 3.81 -17.39
CA PHE A 112 -21.54 3.54 -18.03
C PHE A 112 -21.42 2.88 -19.41
N HIS A 113 -20.20 2.73 -19.94
CA HIS A 113 -20.00 2.04 -21.22
C HIS A 113 -20.24 0.52 -21.08
N VAL A 114 -20.60 -0.13 -22.18
CA VAL A 114 -20.84 -1.58 -22.21
C VAL A 114 -19.51 -2.31 -22.38
N THR A 115 -19.18 -3.21 -21.45
CA THR A 115 -17.98 -4.06 -21.54
C THR A 115 -17.90 -4.79 -22.89
N GLY A 116 -16.73 -4.76 -23.53
CA GLY A 116 -16.49 -5.48 -24.78
C GLY A 116 -17.05 -4.83 -26.05
N LYS A 117 -17.81 -3.72 -25.95
CA LYS A 117 -18.24 -2.93 -27.12
C LYS A 117 -17.10 -2.00 -27.56
N ALA A 118 -16.89 -1.88 -28.86
CA ALA A 118 -15.91 -0.96 -29.43
C ALA A 118 -16.51 0.43 -29.64
N TYR A 119 -15.81 1.45 -29.16
CA TYR A 119 -16.16 2.86 -29.26
C TYR A 119 -15.08 3.59 -30.07
N ASN A 120 -15.48 4.55 -30.90
CA ASN A 120 -14.56 5.21 -31.81
C ASN A 120 -13.73 6.26 -31.06
N THR A 121 -12.41 6.21 -31.18
CA THR A 121 -11.49 7.16 -30.52
C THR A 121 -11.48 8.53 -31.22
N ASN A 122 -12.10 8.67 -32.39
CA ASN A 122 -12.16 9.93 -33.13
C ASN A 122 -13.31 10.84 -32.68
N THR A 123 -14.25 10.35 -31.87
CA THR A 123 -15.37 11.15 -31.35
C THR A 123 -15.06 11.83 -30.02
N ILE A 124 -13.88 11.57 -29.44
CA ILE A 124 -13.45 12.09 -28.14
C ILE A 124 -12.40 13.19 -28.32
N THR A 125 -12.29 14.08 -27.33
CA THR A 125 -11.34 15.20 -27.35
C THR A 125 -9.88 14.72 -27.26
N ASP A 126 -8.92 15.57 -27.63
CA ASP A 126 -7.48 15.24 -27.50
C ASP A 126 -7.08 14.94 -26.05
N LEU A 127 -7.71 15.63 -25.10
CA LEU A 127 -7.56 15.37 -23.66
C LEU A 127 -8.05 13.96 -23.29
N GLN A 128 -9.28 13.60 -23.69
CA GLN A 128 -9.84 12.27 -23.46
C GLN A 128 -9.00 11.18 -24.14
N ARG A 129 -8.45 11.45 -25.34
CA ARG A 129 -7.54 10.53 -26.03
C ARG A 129 -6.25 10.30 -25.25
N SER A 130 -5.71 11.32 -24.59
CA SER A 130 -4.56 11.18 -23.69
C SER A 130 -4.93 10.32 -22.48
N ILE A 131 -6.08 10.58 -21.85
CA ILE A 131 -6.57 9.81 -20.70
C ILE A 131 -6.79 8.35 -21.08
N ILE A 132 -7.41 8.04 -22.23
CA ILE A 132 -7.61 6.66 -22.67
C ILE A 132 -6.29 5.91 -22.86
N LYS A 133 -5.23 6.58 -23.35
CA LYS A 133 -3.91 5.96 -23.45
C LYS A 133 -3.38 5.57 -22.07
N ASP A 134 -3.44 6.48 -21.10
CA ASP A 134 -3.04 6.22 -19.72
C ASP A 134 -3.89 5.09 -19.09
N LEU A 135 -5.21 5.11 -19.27
CA LEU A 135 -6.12 4.05 -18.80
C LEU A 135 -5.86 2.70 -19.50
N SER A 136 -5.30 2.71 -20.71
CA SER A 136 -4.93 1.49 -21.43
C SER A 136 -3.68 0.82 -20.88
N ASP A 137 -2.76 1.61 -20.31
CA ASP A 137 -1.59 1.11 -19.60
C ASP A 137 -2.01 0.44 -18.29
N LEU A 138 -3.04 0.98 -17.61
CA LEU A 138 -3.67 0.36 -16.43
C LEU A 138 -4.52 -0.87 -16.76
N GLY A 139 -4.78 -1.13 -18.04
CA GLY A 139 -5.63 -2.23 -18.51
C GLY A 139 -7.14 -1.97 -18.39
N LEU A 140 -7.56 -0.76 -18.02
CA LEU A 140 -8.99 -0.39 -17.96
C LEU A 140 -9.63 -0.35 -19.34
N VAL A 141 -8.83 -0.04 -20.36
CA VAL A 141 -9.28 0.07 -21.74
C VAL A 141 -8.33 -0.68 -22.65
N LYS A 142 -8.86 -1.44 -23.61
CA LYS A 142 -8.06 -1.99 -24.70
C LYS A 142 -8.16 -1.08 -25.91
N LEU A 143 -7.01 -0.57 -26.36
CA LEU A 143 -6.89 0.12 -27.63
C LEU A 143 -6.79 -0.90 -28.77
N GLN A 144 -7.61 -0.71 -29.80
CA GLN A 144 -7.57 -1.49 -31.03
C GLN A 144 -7.42 -0.54 -32.22
N GLN A 145 -6.28 -0.64 -32.90
CA GLN A 145 -6.02 0.15 -34.11
C GLN A 145 -6.50 -0.63 -35.35
N GLY A 146 -7.43 -0.04 -36.09
CA GLY A 146 -7.78 -0.45 -37.44
C GLY A 146 -6.88 0.24 -38.48
N ARG A 147 -7.14 -0.05 -39.77
CA ARG A 147 -6.34 0.53 -40.88
C ARG A 147 -6.54 2.05 -41.06
N LYS A 148 -7.67 2.61 -40.62
CA LYS A 148 -8.00 4.04 -40.72
C LYS A 148 -8.61 4.65 -39.45
N GLU A 149 -9.14 3.81 -38.56
CA GLU A 149 -9.87 4.24 -37.36
C GLU A 149 -9.29 3.56 -36.13
N SER A 150 -9.22 4.31 -35.04
CA SER A 150 -8.82 3.80 -33.73
C SER A 150 -10.06 3.58 -32.90
N TRP A 151 -10.12 2.45 -32.20
CA TRP A 151 -11.22 2.06 -31.34
C TRP A 151 -10.71 1.79 -29.94
N PHE A 152 -11.55 2.04 -28.94
CA PHE A 152 -11.29 1.69 -27.56
C PHE A 152 -12.40 0.77 -27.03
N ILE A 153 -12.01 -0.23 -26.24
CA ILE A 153 -12.92 -1.25 -25.69
C ILE A 153 -12.78 -1.23 -24.16
N PRO A 154 -13.82 -0.78 -23.43
CA PRO A 154 -13.82 -0.81 -21.97
C PRO A 154 -13.78 -2.25 -21.43
N THR A 155 -12.97 -2.46 -20.39
CA THR A 155 -12.87 -3.75 -19.68
C THR A 155 -13.82 -3.81 -18.49
N LYS A 156 -13.94 -4.99 -17.86
CA LYS A 156 -14.73 -5.14 -16.63
C LYS A 156 -14.20 -4.28 -15.49
N LEU A 157 -12.89 -3.99 -15.44
CA LEU A 157 -12.32 -3.10 -14.43
C LEU A 157 -12.84 -1.66 -14.63
N ALA A 158 -12.94 -1.21 -15.88
CA ALA A 158 -13.46 0.11 -16.22
C ALA A 158 -14.94 0.28 -15.84
N THR A 159 -15.78 -0.70 -16.14
CA THR A 159 -17.22 -0.62 -15.84
C THR A 159 -17.52 -0.83 -14.37
N ASN A 160 -16.70 -1.64 -13.68
CA ASN A 160 -16.87 -1.88 -12.25
C ASN A 160 -16.30 -0.75 -11.38
N LEU A 161 -15.67 0.27 -11.97
CA LEU A 161 -15.17 1.42 -11.22
C LEU A 161 -16.26 2.07 -10.38
N SER A 162 -17.35 2.53 -11.00
CA SER A 162 -18.45 3.18 -10.27
C SER A 162 -19.25 2.21 -9.40
N ILE A 163 -19.36 0.94 -9.79
CA ILE A 163 -20.10 -0.08 -9.02
C ILE A 163 -19.37 -0.39 -7.70
N SER A 164 -18.04 -0.43 -7.71
CA SER A 164 -17.27 -0.70 -6.50
C SER A 164 -17.28 0.42 -5.47
N LEU A 165 -17.75 1.62 -5.83
CA LEU A 165 -17.97 2.68 -4.84
C LEU A 165 -19.11 2.32 -3.86
N ALA A 166 -19.98 1.38 -4.24
CA ALA A 166 -21.12 0.92 -3.45
C ALA A 166 -20.90 -0.44 -2.77
N ASP A 167 -20.12 -1.35 -3.37
CA ASP A 167 -19.88 -2.71 -2.84
C ASP A 167 -18.37 -3.03 -2.72
N THR A 168 -17.85 -2.89 -1.51
CA THR A 168 -16.48 -3.30 -1.10
C THR A 168 -16.34 -4.82 -0.87
N THR A 169 -17.34 -5.64 -1.23
CA THR A 169 -17.50 -6.98 -0.64
C THR A 169 -17.42 -8.15 -1.63
N SER A 170 -16.85 -7.98 -2.83
CA SER A 170 -16.54 -9.13 -3.68
C SER A 170 -15.36 -9.92 -3.09
N ARG A 171 -15.64 -10.75 -2.07
CA ARG A 171 -14.65 -11.62 -1.43
C ARG A 171 -14.06 -12.54 -2.50
N LYS A 172 -12.84 -12.24 -2.93
CA LYS A 172 -12.05 -13.19 -3.70
C LYS A 172 -11.92 -14.46 -2.87
N GLN A 173 -11.93 -15.62 -3.53
CA GLN A 173 -11.54 -16.85 -2.86
C GLN A 173 -10.11 -16.66 -2.38
N GLY A 174 -9.93 -16.60 -1.06
CA GLY A 174 -8.59 -16.60 -0.48
C GLY A 174 -7.86 -17.88 -0.86
N PHE A 175 -6.54 -17.81 -0.85
CA PHE A 175 -5.68 -18.88 -1.32
C PHE A 175 -4.63 -19.29 -0.28
N ILE A 176 -4.56 -18.62 0.87
CA ILE A 176 -3.53 -18.81 1.88
C ILE A 176 -4.06 -19.69 3.03
N VAL A 177 -3.23 -20.62 3.46
CA VAL A 177 -3.42 -21.43 4.66
C VAL A 177 -2.17 -21.31 5.52
N ILE A 178 -2.33 -20.97 6.79
CA ILE A 178 -1.25 -20.90 7.76
C ILE A 178 -1.50 -21.93 8.86
N GLU A 179 -0.45 -22.67 9.19
CA GLU A 179 -0.43 -23.63 10.30
C GLU A 179 0.18 -23.02 11.57
N THR A 180 -0.06 -23.66 12.71
CA THR A 180 0.46 -23.24 14.02
C THR A 180 1.99 -23.33 14.14
N ASN A 181 2.65 -24.05 13.24
CA ASN A 181 4.10 -24.20 13.14
C ASN A 181 4.77 -23.14 12.22
N PHE A 182 4.05 -22.06 11.87
CA PHE A 182 4.50 -20.99 10.98
C PHE A 182 4.70 -21.39 9.51
N ARG A 183 4.23 -22.58 9.10
CA ARG A 183 4.19 -22.96 7.68
C ARG A 183 3.04 -22.27 6.96
N LEU A 184 3.36 -21.76 5.78
CA LEU A 184 2.45 -21.06 4.88
C LEU A 184 2.30 -21.87 3.60
N TYR A 185 1.05 -22.12 3.23
CA TYR A 185 0.66 -22.81 2.01
C TYR A 185 -0.26 -21.90 1.21
N ALA A 186 0.16 -21.52 0.00
CA ALA A 186 -0.61 -20.64 -0.87
C ALA A 186 -0.99 -21.37 -2.17
N TYR A 187 -2.29 -21.61 -2.35
CA TYR A 187 -2.87 -22.29 -3.51
C TYR A 187 -3.05 -21.30 -4.67
N SER A 188 -1.96 -20.98 -5.34
CA SER A 188 -1.94 -19.99 -6.41
C SER A 188 -0.97 -20.39 -7.52
N THR A 189 -1.38 -20.18 -8.76
CA THR A 189 -0.54 -20.28 -9.97
C THR A 189 0.12 -18.95 -10.34
N SER A 190 -0.30 -17.85 -9.70
CA SER A 190 0.18 -16.50 -9.96
C SER A 190 1.58 -16.28 -9.39
N LYS A 191 2.53 -15.90 -10.26
CA LYS A 191 3.88 -15.46 -9.86
C LYS A 191 3.85 -14.23 -8.96
N LEU A 192 2.84 -13.36 -9.12
CA LEU A 192 2.70 -12.16 -8.30
C LEU A 192 2.46 -12.53 -6.83
N HIS A 193 1.60 -13.51 -6.57
CA HIS A 193 1.36 -13.96 -5.20
C HIS A 193 2.63 -14.56 -4.58
N CYS A 194 3.47 -15.24 -5.36
CA CYS A 194 4.76 -15.73 -4.88
C CYS A 194 5.68 -14.60 -4.45
N GLU A 195 5.79 -13.55 -5.28
CA GLU A 195 6.67 -12.41 -4.96
C GLU A 195 6.12 -11.57 -3.80
N ILE A 196 4.80 -11.38 -3.69
CA ILE A 196 4.19 -10.72 -2.53
C ILE A 196 4.49 -11.50 -1.24
N LEU A 197 4.35 -12.84 -1.25
CA LEU A 197 4.66 -13.67 -0.09
C LEU A 197 6.15 -13.61 0.28
N ARG A 198 7.04 -13.50 -0.72
CA ARG A 198 8.49 -13.39 -0.50
C ARG A 198 8.90 -12.13 0.27
N LEU A 199 8.04 -11.12 0.33
CA LEU A 199 8.30 -9.89 1.07
C LEU A 199 8.40 -10.12 2.58
N PHE A 200 7.59 -11.04 3.12
CA PHE A 200 7.49 -11.27 4.57
C PHE A 200 7.65 -12.74 4.99
N ALA A 201 7.65 -13.69 4.04
CA ALA A 201 7.85 -15.11 4.29
C ALA A 201 9.02 -15.66 3.46
N ARG A 202 9.70 -16.68 4.00
CA ARG A 202 10.70 -17.43 3.27
C ARG A 202 10.02 -18.49 2.41
N VAL A 203 9.99 -18.28 1.09
CA VAL A 203 9.52 -19.30 0.13
C VAL A 203 10.55 -20.43 0.07
N GLU A 204 10.13 -21.64 0.43
CA GLU A 204 11.01 -22.83 0.44
C GLU A 204 11.02 -23.52 -0.93
N TYR A 205 9.83 -23.77 -1.48
CA TYR A 205 9.67 -24.36 -2.80
C TYR A 205 8.34 -23.97 -3.43
N GLN A 206 8.32 -23.95 -4.75
CA GLN A 206 7.15 -23.63 -5.55
C GLN A 206 6.80 -24.82 -6.45
N LEU A 207 5.58 -25.30 -6.31
CA LEU A 207 4.94 -26.28 -7.18
C LEU A 207 3.98 -25.55 -8.15
N PRO A 208 3.50 -26.20 -9.22
CA PRO A 208 2.69 -25.54 -10.25
C PRO A 208 1.46 -24.78 -9.72
N ASN A 209 0.80 -25.31 -8.66
CA ASN A 209 -0.43 -24.76 -8.10
C ASN A 209 -0.33 -24.48 -6.59
N LEU A 210 0.87 -24.59 -6.01
CA LEU A 210 1.09 -24.48 -4.58
C LEU A 210 2.44 -23.82 -4.30
N ILE A 211 2.42 -22.77 -3.51
CA ILE A 211 3.62 -22.11 -2.98
C ILE A 211 3.73 -22.53 -1.52
N VAL A 212 4.87 -23.09 -1.14
CA VAL A 212 5.16 -23.46 0.25
C VAL A 212 6.26 -22.56 0.79
N GLY A 213 5.99 -21.96 1.95
CA GLY A 213 6.95 -21.13 2.65
C GLY A 213 6.80 -21.24 4.16
N ALA A 214 7.67 -20.53 4.86
CA ALA A 214 7.63 -20.42 6.30
C ALA A 214 7.81 -18.95 6.71
N ILE A 215 7.08 -18.53 7.73
CA ILE A 215 7.27 -17.23 8.37
C ILE A 215 8.35 -17.40 9.44
N ASN A 216 9.46 -16.69 9.29
CA ASN A 216 10.54 -16.72 10.28
C ASN A 216 10.91 -15.30 10.75
N LYS A 217 11.65 -15.22 11.85
CA LYS A 217 12.08 -13.94 12.43
C LYS A 217 12.87 -13.09 11.42
N GLU A 218 13.75 -13.72 10.64
CA GLU A 218 14.61 -13.05 9.66
C GLU A 218 13.80 -12.43 8.50
N SER A 219 12.81 -13.14 7.95
CA SER A 219 11.98 -12.66 6.85
C SER A 219 11.12 -11.50 7.28
N LEU A 220 10.58 -11.56 8.50
CA LEU A 220 9.79 -10.48 9.07
C LEU A 220 10.65 -9.27 9.43
N TYR A 221 11.85 -9.46 9.96
CA TYR A 221 12.75 -8.34 10.24
C TYR A 221 13.12 -7.59 8.96
N LYS A 222 13.35 -8.31 7.85
CA LYS A 222 13.54 -7.70 6.52
C LYS A 222 12.28 -6.94 6.08
N ALA A 223 11.10 -7.48 6.32
CA ALA A 223 9.83 -6.82 6.02
C ALA A 223 9.64 -5.52 6.84
N PHE A 224 9.87 -5.56 8.15
CA PHE A 224 9.76 -4.42 9.06
C PHE A 224 10.75 -3.31 8.70
N GLN A 225 12.00 -3.65 8.33
CA GLN A 225 12.99 -2.67 7.85
C GLN A 225 12.57 -1.99 6.54
N ASN A 226 11.76 -2.67 5.72
CA ASN A 226 11.17 -2.12 4.50
C ASN A 226 9.88 -1.33 4.77
N GLY A 227 9.48 -1.14 6.03
CA GLY A 227 8.30 -0.37 6.44
C GLY A 227 6.99 -1.15 6.35
N ILE A 228 7.03 -2.48 6.30
CA ILE A 228 5.82 -3.31 6.35
C ILE A 228 5.44 -3.53 7.82
N THR A 229 4.24 -3.16 8.25
CA THR A 229 3.83 -3.33 9.67
C THR A 229 3.28 -4.73 9.96
N SER A 230 3.29 -5.14 11.24
CA SER A 230 2.72 -6.43 11.63
C SER A 230 1.22 -6.53 11.28
N GLU A 231 0.46 -5.45 11.48
CA GLU A 231 -0.96 -5.40 11.16
C GLU A 231 -1.25 -5.53 9.66
N GLN A 232 -0.41 -4.95 8.80
CA GLN A 232 -0.54 -5.12 7.35
C GLN A 232 -0.37 -6.59 6.95
N ILE A 233 0.61 -7.29 7.53
CA ILE A 233 0.85 -8.71 7.27
C ILE A 233 -0.33 -9.54 7.76
N VAL A 234 -0.77 -9.34 9.01
CA VAL A 234 -1.89 -10.07 9.62
C VAL A 234 -3.17 -9.84 8.82
N SER A 235 -3.49 -8.60 8.48
CA SER A 235 -4.66 -8.24 7.69
C SER A 235 -4.62 -8.88 6.31
N PHE A 236 -3.47 -8.87 5.63
CA PHE A 236 -3.30 -9.55 4.34
C PHE A 236 -3.57 -11.06 4.44
N LEU A 237 -3.05 -11.72 5.47
CA LEU A 237 -3.23 -13.15 5.70
C LEU A 237 -4.70 -13.49 5.99
N GLN A 238 -5.40 -12.66 6.77
CA GLN A 238 -6.82 -12.84 7.07
C GLN A 238 -7.72 -12.61 5.85
N GLN A 239 -7.46 -11.56 5.07
CA GLN A 239 -8.23 -11.22 3.86
C GLN A 239 -8.07 -12.27 2.75
N ASN A 240 -6.89 -12.88 2.65
CA ASN A 240 -6.57 -13.89 1.63
C ASN A 240 -6.63 -15.32 2.17
N ALA A 241 -7.22 -15.54 3.35
CA ALA A 241 -7.38 -16.87 3.94
C ALA A 241 -8.29 -17.75 3.07
N HIS A 242 -7.86 -18.99 2.83
CA HIS A 242 -8.61 -19.96 2.05
C HIS A 242 -10.03 -20.15 2.62
N PRO A 243 -11.10 -20.25 1.80
CA PRO A 243 -12.50 -20.26 2.28
C PRO A 243 -12.77 -21.24 3.45
N ARG A 244 -12.23 -22.46 3.37
CA ARG A 244 -12.34 -23.48 4.43
C ARG A 244 -11.71 -23.08 5.78
N VAL A 245 -10.72 -22.19 5.73
CA VAL A 245 -10.02 -21.67 6.90
C VAL A 245 -10.63 -20.33 7.32
N ALA A 246 -11.10 -19.52 6.38
CA ALA A 246 -11.81 -18.27 6.63
C ALA A 246 -13.14 -18.47 7.38
N GLU A 247 -13.76 -19.65 7.27
CA GLU A 247 -14.91 -20.04 8.09
C GLU A 247 -14.56 -20.27 9.57
N ARG A 248 -13.29 -20.52 9.89
CA ARG A 248 -12.82 -20.68 11.27
C ARG A 248 -12.52 -19.31 11.87
N ILE A 249 -12.91 -19.13 13.13
CA ILE A 249 -12.61 -17.92 13.90
C ILE A 249 -11.66 -18.32 15.04
N PRO A 250 -10.41 -17.81 15.06
CA PRO A 250 -9.80 -16.91 14.08
C PRO A 250 -9.31 -17.65 12.81
N SER A 251 -9.29 -16.93 11.67
CA SER A 251 -8.87 -17.47 10.37
C SER A 251 -7.36 -17.67 10.26
N VAL A 252 -6.59 -16.95 11.05
CA VAL A 252 -5.15 -17.15 11.25
C VAL A 252 -4.94 -17.57 12.71
N PRO A 253 -4.13 -18.60 12.99
CA PRO A 253 -3.86 -19.01 14.37
C PRO A 253 -3.36 -17.85 15.25
N GLU A 254 -3.87 -17.73 16.47
CA GLU A 254 -3.53 -16.63 17.40
C GLU A 254 -2.04 -16.60 17.70
N ASN A 255 -1.44 -17.78 17.94
CA ASN A 255 -0.01 -17.90 18.21
C ASN A 255 0.86 -17.33 17.08
N VAL A 256 0.43 -17.44 15.83
CA VAL A 256 1.15 -16.85 14.69
C VAL A 256 0.97 -15.34 14.67
N THR A 257 -0.25 -14.86 14.88
CA THR A 257 -0.58 -13.42 14.89
C THR A 257 0.19 -12.68 15.99
N ASP A 258 0.18 -13.22 17.21
CA ASP A 258 0.87 -12.63 18.36
C ASP A 258 2.38 -12.64 18.16
N GLN A 259 2.93 -13.73 17.61
CA GLN A 259 4.36 -13.82 17.38
C GLN A 259 4.85 -12.80 16.34
N ILE A 260 4.07 -12.52 15.30
CA ILE A 260 4.39 -11.47 14.31
C ILE A 260 4.44 -10.10 14.99
N ARG A 261 3.44 -9.77 15.82
CA ARG A 261 3.37 -8.50 16.57
C ARG A 261 4.51 -8.37 17.59
N LEU A 262 4.85 -9.45 18.28
CA LEU A 262 5.99 -9.48 19.22
C LEU A 262 7.31 -9.22 18.50
N TRP A 263 7.51 -9.79 17.31
CA TRP A 263 8.74 -9.56 16.53
C TRP A 263 8.87 -8.13 16.01
N GLU A 264 7.77 -7.44 15.70
CA GLU A 264 7.79 -6.00 15.39
C GLU A 264 8.14 -5.17 16.64
N SER A 265 7.50 -5.49 17.77
CA SER A 265 7.77 -4.84 19.07
C SER A 265 9.23 -5.02 19.51
N ASP A 266 9.83 -6.16 19.16
CA ASP A 266 11.24 -6.44 19.41
C ASP A 266 12.21 -5.53 18.63
N LEU A 267 11.81 -5.02 17.46
CA LEU A 267 12.59 -4.04 16.70
C LEU A 267 12.38 -2.63 17.26
N ASN A 268 11.14 -2.30 17.64
CA ASN A 268 10.76 -0.98 18.13
C ASN A 268 10.93 -0.83 19.66
N ARG A 269 11.94 -1.48 20.24
CA ARG A 269 12.17 -1.48 21.70
C ARG A 269 12.63 -0.14 22.27
N VAL A 270 13.12 0.75 21.41
CA VAL A 270 13.71 2.03 21.82
C VAL A 270 12.91 3.16 21.18
N GLU A 271 12.20 3.91 22.02
CA GLU A 271 11.56 5.16 21.62
C GLU A 271 12.49 6.33 21.96
N MET A 272 12.73 7.20 20.98
CA MET A 272 13.59 8.37 21.15
C MET A 272 12.71 9.60 21.37
N THR A 273 12.65 10.05 22.62
CA THR A 273 11.88 11.25 22.99
C THR A 273 12.83 12.44 23.17
N PRO A 274 12.69 13.52 22.37
CA PRO A 274 13.42 14.76 22.60
C PRO A 274 13.16 15.30 24.00
N ALA A 275 14.23 15.50 24.77
CA ALA A 275 14.13 15.83 26.18
C ALA A 275 15.23 16.80 26.63
N HIS A 276 14.95 17.53 27.69
CA HIS A 276 15.91 18.38 28.37
C HIS A 276 16.24 17.82 29.75
N PHE A 277 17.53 17.83 30.05
CA PHE A 277 18.08 17.42 31.33
C PHE A 277 18.34 18.66 32.19
N TYR A 278 17.79 18.66 33.40
CA TYR A 278 18.03 19.66 34.42
C TYR A 278 18.81 19.02 35.57
N ASP A 279 19.93 19.64 35.91
CA ASP A 279 20.76 19.33 37.06
C ASP A 279 21.07 20.58 37.89
N GLU A 280 21.83 20.41 38.96
CA GLU A 280 22.33 21.48 39.82
C GLU A 280 21.22 22.36 40.43
N PHE A 281 20.15 21.75 40.93
CA PHE A 281 19.12 22.49 41.65
C PHE A 281 19.68 23.12 42.95
N PRO A 282 19.35 24.39 43.25
CA PRO A 282 19.90 25.09 44.43
C PRO A 282 19.47 24.49 45.77
N SER A 283 18.27 23.92 45.83
CA SER A 283 17.72 23.29 47.02
C SER A 283 16.77 22.16 46.64
N LYS A 284 16.49 21.29 47.63
CA LYS A 284 15.53 20.19 47.47
C LYS A 284 14.11 20.70 47.22
N ASP A 285 13.72 21.81 47.84
CA ASP A 285 12.39 22.39 47.69
C ASP A 285 12.15 22.91 46.27
N VAL A 286 13.16 23.54 45.64
CA VAL A 286 13.08 24.01 44.24
C VAL A 286 13.01 22.82 43.28
N PHE A 287 13.73 21.74 43.59
CA PHE A 287 13.66 20.49 42.82
C PHE A 287 12.27 19.85 42.91
N GLU A 288 11.71 19.72 44.11
CA GLU A 288 10.37 19.16 44.33
C GLU A 288 9.29 19.98 43.62
N ALA A 289 9.34 21.32 43.74
CA ALA A 289 8.43 22.22 43.04
C ALA A 289 8.55 22.15 41.51
N ALA A 290 9.77 21.96 40.98
CA ALA A 290 9.99 21.75 39.55
C ALA A 290 9.41 20.40 39.07
N CYS A 291 9.57 19.33 39.86
CA CYS A 291 8.98 18.04 39.54
C CYS A 291 7.46 18.10 39.54
N ASP A 292 6.85 18.77 40.51
CA ASP A 292 5.41 18.97 40.59
C ASP A 292 4.89 19.75 39.39
N PHE A 293 5.55 20.85 39.01
CA PHE A 293 5.23 21.62 37.81
C PHE A 293 5.30 20.77 36.53
N ALA A 294 6.35 19.95 36.39
CA ALA A 294 6.51 19.05 35.23
C ALA A 294 5.45 17.93 35.19
N ARG A 295 4.97 17.46 36.36
CA ARG A 295 3.86 16.48 36.44
C ARG A 295 2.54 17.13 36.08
N GLU A 296 2.26 18.33 36.57
CA GLU A 296 1.03 19.08 36.26
C GLU A 296 0.90 19.39 34.76
N TYR A 297 2.01 19.75 34.11
CA TYR A 297 2.05 20.01 32.67
C TYR A 297 2.16 18.74 31.81
N GLY A 298 2.26 17.54 32.41
CA GLY A 298 2.34 16.27 31.68
C GLY A 298 3.65 16.04 30.91
N GLY A 299 4.71 16.77 31.27
CA GLY A 299 6.01 16.76 30.58
C GLY A 299 7.13 16.05 31.33
N LEU A 300 6.91 15.56 32.55
CA LEU A 300 7.88 14.78 33.31
C LEU A 300 8.20 13.44 32.61
N LEU A 301 9.48 13.19 32.30
CA LEU A 301 9.94 11.91 31.74
C LEU A 301 10.67 11.05 32.78
N TRP A 302 11.51 11.67 33.60
CA TRP A 302 12.30 10.96 34.61
C TRP A 302 12.74 11.91 35.72
N GLU A 303 12.82 11.40 36.95
CA GLU A 303 13.32 12.12 38.12
C GLU A 303 14.25 11.24 38.96
N ASP A 304 15.27 11.85 39.56
CA ASP A 304 16.14 11.25 40.57
C ASP A 304 16.27 12.20 41.77
N SER A 305 15.52 11.87 42.84
CA SER A 305 15.48 12.65 44.07
C SER A 305 16.79 12.62 44.87
N LYS A 306 17.67 11.62 44.65
CA LYS A 306 18.93 11.52 45.39
C LYS A 306 19.99 12.47 44.84
N ARG A 307 19.98 12.65 43.53
CA ARG A 307 20.93 13.53 42.83
C ARG A 307 20.33 14.86 42.39
N MET A 308 19.05 15.10 42.68
CA MET A 308 18.28 16.27 42.23
C MET A 308 18.40 16.44 40.72
N ARG A 309 17.97 15.43 39.97
CA ARG A 309 18.02 15.44 38.50
C ARG A 309 16.64 15.23 37.94
N LEU A 310 16.35 15.95 36.86
CA LEU A 310 15.04 15.98 36.25
C LEU A 310 15.21 15.92 34.72
N VAL A 311 14.43 15.07 34.07
CA VAL A 311 14.31 15.03 32.61
C VAL A 311 12.88 15.34 32.24
N VAL A 312 12.71 16.32 31.34
CA VAL A 312 11.42 16.76 30.83
C VAL A 312 11.37 16.73 29.31
N LYS A 313 10.16 16.59 28.76
CA LYS A 313 9.93 16.68 27.31
C LYS A 313 10.37 18.04 26.77
N ALA A 314 10.84 18.06 25.52
CA ALA A 314 11.18 19.29 24.81
C ALA A 314 10.02 20.31 24.77
N ASP A 315 8.79 19.81 24.71
CA ASP A 315 7.57 20.61 24.57
C ASP A 315 7.34 21.58 25.73
N ILE A 316 7.82 21.26 26.94
CA ILE A 316 7.58 22.05 28.16
C ILE A 316 8.77 22.94 28.56
N LEU A 317 9.77 23.05 27.69
CA LEU A 317 11.02 23.78 27.98
C LEU A 317 10.77 25.26 28.33
N THR A 318 9.86 25.92 27.62
CA THR A 318 9.63 27.37 27.73
C THR A 318 8.98 27.71 29.07
N GLU A 319 7.95 26.95 29.40
CA GLU A 319 7.14 27.03 30.62
C GLU A 319 8.01 26.70 31.83
N MET A 320 8.84 25.66 31.73
CA MET A 320 9.76 25.25 32.78
C MET A 320 10.83 26.32 33.06
N LYS A 321 11.37 26.97 32.02
CA LYS A 321 12.32 28.08 32.16
C LYS A 321 11.68 29.29 32.82
N GLU A 322 10.44 29.62 32.47
CA GLU A 322 9.71 30.71 33.13
C GLU A 322 9.45 30.43 34.60
N PHE A 323 9.02 29.20 34.93
CA PHE A 323 8.78 28.77 36.31
C PHE A 323 10.06 28.88 37.17
N LEU A 324 11.18 28.34 36.66
CA LEU A 324 12.47 28.40 37.35
C LEU A 324 13.01 29.84 37.49
N ARG A 325 12.68 30.73 36.54
CA ARG A 325 13.04 32.16 36.65
C ARG A 325 12.27 32.85 37.76
N ARG A 326 10.98 32.53 37.93
CA ARG A 326 10.13 33.09 39.00
C ARG A 326 10.57 32.63 40.40
N GLN A 327 11.09 31.41 40.52
CA GLN A 327 11.61 30.86 41.78
C GLN A 327 12.98 31.42 42.19
N LYS A 328 13.73 32.05 41.26
CA LYS A 328 15.02 32.71 41.55
C LYS A 328 14.88 34.15 42.05
N GLN A 329 13.67 34.73 42.02
CA GLN A 329 13.39 36.14 42.28
C GLN A 329 12.86 36.33 43.70
#